data_AF-A0A418VAE2-F1
#
_entry.id   AF-A0A418VAE2-F1
#
_cell.length_a   1.000
_cell.length_b   1.000
_cell.length_c   1.000
_cell.angle_alpha   90.00
_cell.angle_beta   90.00
_cell.angle_gamma   90.00
#
_symmetry.space_group_name_H-M   'P 1'
#
loop_
_entity.id
_entity.type
_entity.pdbx_description
1 polymer ?
#
loop_
_entity_poly.entity_id
_entity_poly.type
_entity_poly.pdbx_seq_one_letter_code
_entity_poly.pdbx_strand_id
1 'polypeptide(L)'
;MTRRRAGGPLDMSKLMGATLGTARLARGVEKARAILLWPHAVGPEIARLTRPRSQQGGTLFVEVRDSAAAHHLTMQRHHFIRRLNELMNDRNVTEIRFSVGTVRPPPDAPRAAPLPAPDRARARKLVQDVQDPELKQVALRAAEAITRARKWREEQGWRPCPVCGEPSQEQPCRACALTLEDPNVKRAARKIVREPERLGELEGTLGDSGQNAAKFLALEQLTDQLDLLAVECVRGGGAAEYVDFLRIQARVYLCLHLEKPIASLRKADLQHLPEKPRQVLTAGRGENG
;
A
#
# COMPACT_ATOMS: atom_id res chain seq x y z
N MET A 1 -47.30 -23.12 29.19
CA MET A 1 -46.03 -22.44 28.89
C MET A 1 -45.09 -23.43 28.20
N THR A 2 -44.90 -23.34 26.89
CA THR A 2 -43.87 -24.13 26.18
C THR A 2 -43.27 -23.27 25.07
N ARG A 3 -42.02 -22.86 25.31
CA ARG A 3 -41.22 -21.99 24.45
C ARG A 3 -40.87 -22.72 23.14
N ARG A 4 -41.25 -22.14 21.99
CA ARG A 4 -40.67 -22.46 20.69
C ARG A 4 -39.24 -21.92 20.64
N ARG A 5 -38.23 -22.78 20.53
CA ARG A 5 -36.86 -22.38 20.18
C ARG A 5 -36.74 -22.26 18.66
N ALA A 6 -36.37 -21.08 18.19
CA ALA A 6 -36.09 -20.78 16.79
C ALA A 6 -34.90 -21.62 16.29
N GLY A 7 -35.03 -22.19 15.09
CA GLY A 7 -33.93 -22.81 14.37
C GLY A 7 -32.86 -21.77 14.06
N GLY A 8 -31.63 -22.05 14.48
CA GLY A 8 -30.46 -21.23 14.15
C GLY A 8 -30.19 -21.22 12.64
N PRO A 9 -29.41 -20.23 12.16
CA PRO A 9 -29.05 -20.13 10.75
C PRO A 9 -28.38 -21.44 10.31
N LEU A 10 -28.90 -22.03 9.24
CA LEU A 10 -28.36 -23.23 8.63
C LEU A 10 -26.87 -23.00 8.33
N ASP A 11 -26.04 -23.78 9.01
CA ASP A 11 -24.59 -23.74 8.89
C ASP A 11 -24.18 -24.12 7.46
N MET A 12 -23.74 -23.12 6.69
CA MET A 12 -23.27 -23.25 5.31
C MET A 12 -22.21 -24.36 5.18
N SER A 13 -21.44 -24.60 6.25
CA SER A 13 -20.41 -25.63 6.27
C SER A 13 -20.98 -27.06 6.26
N LYS A 14 -22.18 -27.29 6.82
CA LYS A 14 -22.88 -28.59 6.74
C LYS A 14 -23.45 -28.88 5.35
N LEU A 15 -23.87 -27.85 4.62
CA LEU A 15 -24.34 -27.99 3.23
C LEU A 15 -23.18 -28.26 2.26
N MET A 16 -22.00 -27.69 2.51
CA MET A 16 -20.79 -27.98 1.73
C MET A 16 -20.23 -29.38 2.01
N GLY A 17 -20.38 -29.89 3.24
CA GLY A 17 -19.96 -31.25 3.60
C GLY A 17 -20.82 -32.37 3.01
N ALA A 18 -22.12 -32.12 2.79
CA ALA A 18 -23.07 -33.15 2.36
C ALA A 18 -23.10 -33.39 0.83
N THR A 19 -22.40 -32.59 0.02
CA THR A 19 -22.54 -32.66 -1.46
C THR A 19 -21.23 -32.84 -2.24
N LEU A 20 -20.05 -32.66 -1.64
CA LEU A 20 -18.78 -32.75 -2.36
C LEU A 20 -17.70 -33.43 -1.53
N GLY A 21 -17.49 -34.74 -1.74
CA GLY A 21 -16.39 -35.46 -1.11
C GLY A 21 -15.05 -34.78 -1.40
N THR A 22 -14.26 -34.52 -0.35
CA THR A 22 -12.94 -33.87 -0.37
C THR A 22 -11.99 -34.46 -1.43
N ALA A 23 -12.06 -35.77 -1.70
CA ALA A 23 -11.27 -36.44 -2.75
C ALA A 23 -11.71 -36.12 -4.19
N ARG A 24 -12.95 -35.67 -4.40
CA ARG A 24 -13.47 -35.22 -5.71
C ARG A 24 -13.13 -33.74 -5.95
N LEU A 25 -13.13 -32.94 -4.89
CA LEU A 25 -12.64 -31.56 -4.90
C LEU A 25 -11.13 -31.49 -5.16
N ALA A 26 -10.32 -32.28 -4.43
CA ALA A 26 -8.88 -32.34 -4.65
C ALA A 26 -8.52 -32.71 -6.11
N ARG A 27 -9.16 -33.76 -6.65
CA ARG A 27 -9.00 -34.16 -8.06
C ARG A 27 -9.55 -33.14 -9.07
N GLY A 28 -10.60 -32.40 -8.71
CA GLY A 28 -11.17 -31.33 -9.55
C GLY A 28 -10.26 -30.10 -9.61
N VAL A 29 -9.67 -29.72 -8.47
CA VAL A 29 -8.73 -28.61 -8.35
C VAL A 29 -7.40 -28.94 -9.04
N GLU A 30 -6.91 -30.17 -8.90
CA GLU A 30 -5.70 -30.65 -9.56
C GLU A 30 -5.85 -30.63 -11.10
N LYS A 31 -6.98 -31.11 -11.62
CA LYS A 31 -7.30 -31.07 -13.07
C LYS A 31 -7.53 -29.65 -13.62
N ALA A 32 -7.87 -28.68 -12.77
CA ALA A 32 -8.10 -27.30 -13.19
C ALA A 32 -6.83 -26.43 -13.14
N ARG A 33 -5.75 -26.92 -12.50
CA ARG A 33 -4.57 -26.10 -12.21
C ARG A 33 -3.81 -25.67 -13.46
N ALA A 34 -3.56 -26.58 -14.39
CA ALA A 34 -2.89 -26.26 -15.66
C ALA A 34 -3.72 -25.30 -16.54
N ILE A 35 -5.05 -25.45 -16.51
CA ILE A 35 -5.97 -24.57 -17.23
C ILE A 35 -5.90 -23.14 -16.69
N LEU A 36 -5.87 -22.98 -15.36
CA LEU A 36 -5.79 -21.67 -14.70
C LEU A 36 -4.43 -20.99 -14.87
N LEU A 37 -3.34 -21.78 -14.89
CA LEU A 37 -1.98 -21.26 -14.99
C LEU A 37 -1.50 -21.03 -16.43
N TRP A 38 -2.24 -21.54 -17.42
CA TRP A 38 -1.92 -21.38 -18.84
C TRP A 38 -1.55 -19.95 -19.26
N PRO A 39 -2.31 -18.89 -18.92
CA PRO A 39 -1.96 -17.53 -19.33
C PRO A 39 -0.62 -17.04 -18.78
N HIS A 40 -0.24 -17.50 -17.59
CA HIS A 40 1.04 -17.15 -16.96
C HIS A 40 2.21 -17.91 -17.60
N ALA A 41 1.96 -19.12 -18.13
CA ALA A 41 2.98 -19.91 -18.80
C ALA A 41 3.28 -19.41 -20.22
N VAL A 42 2.25 -18.96 -20.95
CA VAL A 42 2.38 -18.62 -22.39
C VAL A 42 2.46 -17.11 -22.65
N GLY A 43 2.10 -16.28 -21.68
CA GLY A 43 2.08 -14.83 -21.82
C GLY A 43 0.85 -14.29 -22.57
N PRO A 44 0.65 -12.96 -22.56
CA PRO A 44 -0.60 -12.32 -22.96
C PRO A 44 -0.93 -12.48 -24.45
N GLU A 45 0.07 -12.56 -25.33
CA GLU A 45 -0.14 -12.70 -26.78
C GLU A 45 -0.70 -14.07 -27.14
N ILE A 46 -0.05 -15.14 -26.65
CA ILE A 46 -0.49 -16.51 -26.90
C ILE A 46 -1.78 -16.82 -26.15
N ALA A 47 -1.97 -16.28 -24.93
CA ALA A 47 -3.20 -16.47 -24.15
C ALA A 47 -4.45 -15.90 -24.86
N ARG A 48 -4.30 -14.89 -25.72
CA ARG A 48 -5.42 -14.36 -26.54
C ARG A 48 -5.79 -15.27 -27.70
N LEU A 49 -4.84 -16.05 -28.21
CA LEU A 49 -5.01 -16.92 -29.37
C LEU A 49 -5.35 -18.37 -29.00
N THR A 50 -5.33 -18.69 -27.70
CA THR A 50 -5.45 -20.05 -27.19
C THR A 50 -6.48 -20.15 -26.07
N ARG A 51 -7.11 -21.31 -25.94
CA ARG A 51 -8.06 -21.62 -24.88
C ARG A 51 -7.80 -23.02 -24.33
N PRO A 52 -7.23 -23.17 -23.12
CA PRO A 52 -7.10 -24.48 -22.49
C PRO A 52 -8.49 -25.02 -22.14
N ARG A 53 -8.82 -26.23 -22.59
CA ARG A 53 -10.17 -26.82 -22.48
C ARG A 53 -10.27 -27.84 -21.38
N SER A 54 -9.31 -28.75 -21.34
CA SER A 54 -9.30 -29.87 -20.40
C SER A 54 -7.89 -30.41 -20.25
N GLN A 55 -7.58 -30.94 -19.07
CA GLN A 55 -6.43 -31.80 -18.85
C GLN A 55 -6.91 -33.23 -18.60
N GLN A 56 -6.37 -34.18 -19.36
CA GLN A 56 -6.63 -35.61 -19.18
C GLN A 56 -5.30 -36.32 -18.93
N GLY A 57 -5.09 -36.79 -17.70
CA GLY A 57 -3.79 -37.30 -17.26
C GLY A 57 -2.71 -36.22 -17.42
N GLY A 58 -1.60 -36.58 -18.08
CA GLY A 58 -0.51 -35.66 -18.38
C GLY A 58 -0.73 -34.75 -19.61
N THR A 59 -1.84 -34.89 -20.32
CA THR A 59 -2.07 -34.15 -21.58
C THR A 59 -3.04 -32.98 -21.40
N LEU A 60 -2.57 -31.78 -21.74
CA LEU A 60 -3.40 -30.57 -21.80
C LEU A 60 -3.92 -30.34 -23.22
N PHE A 61 -5.24 -30.21 -23.36
CA PHE A 61 -5.89 -29.93 -24.64
C PHE A 61 -6.19 -28.43 -24.74
N VAL A 62 -5.71 -27.80 -25.81
CA VAL A 62 -5.78 -26.35 -26.04
C VAL A 62 -6.39 -26.08 -27.41
N GLU A 63 -7.49 -25.33 -27.42
CA GLU A 63 -8.07 -24.81 -28.66
C GLU A 63 -7.30 -23.57 -29.11
N VAL A 64 -7.08 -23.43 -30.42
CA VAL A 64 -6.37 -22.31 -31.04
C VAL A 64 -7.23 -21.71 -32.14
N ARG A 65 -7.07 -20.41 -32.39
CA ARG A 65 -7.89 -19.65 -33.34
C ARG A 65 -7.86 -20.19 -34.78
N ASP A 66 -6.69 -20.59 -35.26
CA ASP A 66 -6.46 -21.05 -36.62
C ASP A 66 -5.35 -22.12 -36.70
N SER A 67 -5.25 -22.77 -37.86
CA SER A 67 -4.32 -23.88 -38.11
C SER A 67 -2.85 -23.43 -38.12
N ALA A 68 -2.56 -22.21 -38.57
CA ALA A 68 -1.20 -21.67 -38.60
C ALA A 68 -0.66 -21.47 -37.17
N ALA A 69 -1.46 -20.87 -36.30
CA ALA A 69 -1.16 -20.75 -34.87
C ALA A 69 -1.03 -22.12 -34.20
N ALA A 70 -1.93 -23.08 -34.51
CA ALA A 70 -1.84 -24.43 -33.94
C ALA A 70 -0.52 -25.14 -34.31
N HIS A 71 -0.08 -25.03 -35.57
CA HIS A 71 1.18 -25.60 -36.03
C HIS A 71 2.38 -24.95 -35.32
N HIS A 72 2.42 -23.62 -35.27
CA HIS A 72 3.50 -22.88 -34.61
C HIS A 72 3.63 -23.21 -33.12
N LEU A 73 2.49 -23.24 -32.40
CA LEU A 73 2.47 -23.57 -30.97
C LEU A 73 2.84 -25.03 -30.69
N THR A 74 2.53 -25.94 -31.61
CA THR A 74 2.93 -27.35 -31.51
C THR A 74 4.45 -27.50 -31.56
N MET A 75 5.14 -26.74 -32.41
CA MET A 75 6.61 -26.74 -32.46
C MET A 75 7.23 -26.24 -31.15
N GLN A 76 6.59 -25.28 -30.49
CA GLN A 76 7.04 -24.68 -29.24
C GLN A 76 6.54 -25.39 -27.97
N ARG A 77 5.78 -26.50 -28.09
CA ARG A 77 5.08 -27.15 -26.98
C ARG A 77 5.96 -27.48 -25.78
N HIS A 78 7.20 -27.89 -26.01
CA HIS A 78 8.16 -28.26 -24.97
C HIS A 78 8.49 -27.08 -24.04
N HIS A 79 8.53 -25.85 -24.57
CA HIS A 79 8.74 -24.65 -23.76
C HIS A 79 7.55 -24.38 -22.83
N PHE A 80 6.33 -24.53 -23.33
CA PHE A 80 5.12 -24.34 -22.53
C PHE A 80 4.97 -25.42 -21.45
N ILE A 81 5.30 -26.68 -21.77
CA ILE A 81 5.30 -27.78 -20.79
C ILE A 81 6.27 -27.46 -19.64
N ARG A 82 7.51 -27.06 -19.97
CA ARG A 82 8.52 -26.70 -18.96
C ARG A 82 8.00 -25.59 -18.06
N ARG A 83 7.48 -24.50 -18.65
CA ARG A 83 7.01 -23.33 -17.91
C ARG A 83 5.77 -23.62 -17.05
N LEU A 84 4.84 -24.44 -17.53
CA LEU A 84 3.67 -24.86 -16.75
C LEU A 84 4.08 -25.67 -15.52
N ASN A 85 4.98 -26.63 -15.67
CA ASN A 85 5.43 -27.47 -14.57
C ASN A 85 6.25 -26.67 -13.53
N GLU A 86 7.06 -25.69 -13.98
CA GLU A 86 7.72 -24.73 -13.07
C GLU A 86 6.69 -23.97 -12.22
N LEU A 87 5.57 -23.52 -12.80
CA LEU A 87 4.54 -22.78 -12.07
C LEU A 87 3.73 -23.65 -11.11
N MET A 88 3.62 -24.95 -11.37
CA MET A 88 2.81 -25.86 -10.55
C MET A 88 3.57 -26.51 -9.40
N ASN A 89 4.91 -26.39 -9.36
CA ASN A 89 5.81 -27.13 -8.46
C ASN A 89 5.56 -28.65 -8.48
N ASP A 90 5.00 -29.17 -9.58
CA ASP A 90 4.66 -30.57 -9.79
C ASP A 90 4.73 -30.88 -11.30
N ARG A 91 5.17 -32.08 -11.68
CA ARG A 91 5.41 -32.50 -13.09
C ARG A 91 4.17 -33.14 -13.73
N ASN A 92 3.03 -32.48 -13.58
CA ASN A 92 1.73 -33.05 -13.97
C ASN A 92 1.38 -32.90 -15.46
N VAL A 93 2.13 -32.10 -16.24
CA VAL A 93 1.90 -31.96 -17.68
C VAL A 93 3.08 -32.56 -18.45
N THR A 94 2.82 -33.60 -19.24
CA THR A 94 3.80 -34.26 -20.12
C THR A 94 3.59 -33.95 -21.59
N GLU A 95 2.40 -33.49 -21.98
CA GLU A 95 2.03 -33.25 -23.37
C GLU A 95 1.02 -32.10 -23.51
N ILE A 96 1.08 -31.36 -24.62
CA ILE A 96 0.08 -30.34 -24.98
C ILE A 96 -0.39 -30.60 -26.41
N ARG A 97 -1.70 -30.79 -26.58
CA ARG A 97 -2.32 -30.96 -27.89
C ARG A 97 -3.09 -29.71 -28.28
N PHE A 98 -2.70 -29.14 -29.41
CA PHE A 98 -3.37 -28.00 -30.02
C PHE A 98 -4.36 -28.45 -31.08
N SER A 99 -5.59 -27.94 -31.03
CA SER A 99 -6.61 -28.17 -32.05
C SER A 99 -7.28 -26.85 -32.45
N VAL A 100 -7.73 -26.73 -33.69
CA VAL A 100 -8.49 -25.55 -34.11
C VAL A 100 -9.86 -25.55 -33.43
N GLY A 101 -10.26 -24.42 -32.85
CA GLY A 101 -11.54 -24.30 -32.15
C GLY A 101 -11.95 -22.85 -31.90
N THR A 102 -13.09 -22.66 -31.24
CA THR A 102 -13.61 -21.31 -30.95
C THR A 102 -12.92 -20.71 -29.72
N VAL A 103 -11.82 -20.01 -29.97
CA VAL A 103 -11.18 -19.15 -28.99
C VAL A 103 -11.96 -17.84 -28.91
N ARG A 104 -12.82 -17.71 -27.90
CA ARG A 104 -13.37 -16.40 -27.54
C ARG A 104 -12.22 -15.61 -26.89
N PRO A 105 -11.92 -14.39 -27.35
CA PRO A 105 -10.94 -13.57 -26.65
C PRO A 105 -11.40 -13.44 -25.19
N PRO A 106 -10.50 -13.59 -24.20
CA PRO A 106 -10.85 -13.25 -22.83
C PRO A 106 -11.43 -11.83 -22.84
N PRO A 107 -12.49 -11.55 -22.06
CA PRO A 107 -13.01 -10.19 -21.97
C PRO A 107 -11.83 -9.28 -21.67
N ASP A 108 -11.69 -8.18 -22.45
CA ASP A 108 -10.66 -7.19 -22.20
C ASP A 108 -10.70 -6.89 -20.70
N ALA A 109 -9.55 -7.04 -20.03
CA ALA A 109 -9.42 -6.64 -18.64
C ALA A 109 -10.04 -5.24 -18.54
N PRO A 110 -11.07 -5.04 -17.69
CA PRO A 110 -11.94 -3.87 -17.78
C PRO A 110 -11.07 -2.63 -17.94
N ARG A 111 -11.23 -1.97 -19.10
CA ARG A 111 -10.37 -0.86 -19.51
C ARG A 111 -10.52 0.18 -18.42
N ALA A 112 -9.52 0.26 -17.56
CA ALA A 112 -9.68 0.92 -16.29
C ALA A 112 -10.06 2.38 -16.55
N ALA A 113 -11.16 2.82 -15.95
CA ALA A 113 -11.77 4.11 -16.28
C ALA A 113 -10.69 5.22 -16.31
N PRO A 114 -10.77 6.17 -17.27
CA PRO A 114 -9.87 7.30 -17.30
C PRO A 114 -9.87 7.98 -15.93
N LEU A 115 -8.68 8.24 -15.39
CA LEU A 115 -8.58 8.97 -14.13
C LEU A 115 -9.26 10.34 -14.27
N PRO A 116 -10.01 10.79 -13.25
CA PRO A 116 -10.51 12.16 -13.19
C PRO A 116 -9.38 13.18 -13.35
N ALA A 117 -9.72 14.37 -13.84
CA ALA A 117 -8.76 15.47 -14.02
C ALA A 117 -7.82 15.74 -12.82
N PRO A 118 -8.29 15.82 -11.56
CA PRO A 118 -7.41 16.05 -10.41
C PRO A 118 -6.41 14.91 -10.18
N ASP A 119 -6.80 13.68 -10.51
CA ASP A 119 -5.96 12.49 -10.32
C ASP A 119 -4.92 12.35 -11.44
N ARG A 120 -5.27 12.76 -12.67
CA ARG A 120 -4.28 12.90 -13.76
C ARG A 120 -3.23 13.96 -13.45
N ALA A 121 -3.64 15.09 -12.85
CA ALA A 121 -2.70 16.13 -12.44
C ALA A 121 -1.72 15.61 -11.38
N ARG A 122 -2.20 14.82 -10.41
CA ARG A 122 -1.35 14.13 -9.42
C ARG A 122 -0.38 13.16 -10.06
N ALA A 123 -0.84 12.31 -10.98
CA ALA A 123 0.03 11.37 -11.70
C ALA A 123 1.14 12.10 -12.49
N ARG A 124 0.81 13.23 -13.14
CA ARG A 124 1.81 14.07 -13.83
C ARG A 124 2.85 14.66 -12.88
N LYS A 125 2.42 15.09 -11.68
CA LYS A 125 3.33 15.64 -10.67
C LYS A 125 4.37 14.62 -10.19
N LEU A 126 4.00 13.34 -10.07
CA LEU A 126 4.92 12.26 -9.68
C LEU A 126 6.08 12.03 -10.67
N VAL A 127 5.90 12.44 -11.93
CA VAL A 127 6.82 12.16 -13.04
C VAL A 127 7.40 13.46 -13.62
N GLN A 128 7.17 14.59 -12.95
CA GLN A 128 7.57 15.90 -13.45
C GLN A 128 9.09 16.00 -13.66
N ASP A 129 9.86 15.35 -12.77
CA ASP A 129 11.33 15.41 -12.73
C ASP A 129 11.99 14.35 -13.63
N VAL A 130 11.21 13.49 -14.31
CA VAL A 130 11.75 12.53 -15.29
C VAL A 130 12.04 13.26 -16.61
N GLN A 131 13.33 13.31 -16.95
CA GLN A 131 13.83 14.05 -18.13
C GLN A 131 13.77 13.23 -19.42
N ASP A 132 14.01 11.91 -19.36
CA ASP A 132 13.98 11.04 -20.52
C ASP A 132 12.53 10.88 -21.04
N PRO A 133 12.25 11.22 -22.32
CA PRO A 133 10.90 11.17 -22.89
C PRO A 133 10.26 9.77 -22.95
N GLU A 134 11.02 8.72 -23.24
CA GLU A 134 10.49 7.35 -23.30
C GLU A 134 10.21 6.83 -21.90
N LEU A 135 11.14 7.07 -20.98
CA LEU A 135 10.98 6.74 -19.55
C LEU A 135 9.82 7.52 -18.94
N LYS A 136 9.62 8.78 -19.34
CA LYS A 136 8.52 9.64 -18.87
C LYS A 136 7.15 9.09 -19.26
N GLN A 137 7.00 8.52 -20.45
CA GLN A 137 5.73 7.89 -20.86
C GLN A 137 5.44 6.60 -20.09
N VAL A 138 6.47 5.79 -19.84
CA VAL A 138 6.33 4.56 -19.04
C VAL A 138 6.04 4.91 -17.58
N ALA A 139 6.76 5.86 -17.02
CA ALA A 139 6.57 6.34 -15.65
C ALA A 139 5.21 7.02 -15.47
N LEU A 140 4.70 7.74 -16.47
CA LEU A 140 3.34 8.31 -16.43
C LEU A 140 2.28 7.21 -16.35
N ARG A 141 2.40 6.14 -17.15
CA ARG A 141 1.49 4.98 -17.07
C ARG A 141 1.53 4.30 -15.71
N ALA A 142 2.73 4.16 -15.13
CA ALA A 142 2.89 3.63 -13.78
C ALA A 142 2.26 4.57 -12.72
N ALA A 143 2.47 5.87 -12.82
CA ALA A 143 1.91 6.87 -11.92
C ALA A 143 0.36 6.91 -11.98
N GLU A 144 -0.22 6.77 -13.18
CA GLU A 144 -1.67 6.63 -13.34
C GLU A 144 -2.19 5.33 -12.69
N ALA A 145 -1.50 4.20 -12.86
CA ALA A 145 -1.87 2.95 -12.21
C ALA A 145 -1.83 3.05 -10.68
N ILE A 146 -0.78 3.66 -10.12
CA ILE A 146 -0.63 3.92 -8.68
C ILE A 146 -1.77 4.83 -8.18
N THR A 147 -2.07 5.90 -8.91
CA THR A 147 -3.12 6.85 -8.54
C THR A 147 -4.50 6.17 -8.54
N ARG A 148 -4.78 5.32 -9.53
CA ARG A 148 -6.03 4.55 -9.59
C ARG A 148 -6.13 3.56 -8.43
N ALA A 149 -5.05 2.83 -8.13
CA ALA A 149 -5.01 1.91 -7.01
C ALA A 149 -5.22 2.64 -5.67
N ARG A 150 -4.63 3.83 -5.50
CA ARG A 150 -4.83 4.68 -4.33
C ARG A 150 -6.28 5.14 -4.20
N LYS A 151 -6.89 5.66 -5.27
CA LYS A 151 -8.28 6.11 -5.24
C LYS A 151 -9.25 4.98 -4.91
N TRP A 152 -9.06 3.81 -5.53
CA TRP A 152 -9.85 2.62 -5.20
C TRP A 152 -9.70 2.25 -3.72
N ARG A 153 -8.48 2.29 -3.18
CA ARG A 153 -8.24 2.06 -1.73
C ARG A 153 -8.96 3.12 -0.87
N GLU A 154 -8.87 4.40 -1.21
CA GLU A 154 -9.55 5.49 -0.48
C GLU A 154 -11.08 5.33 -0.48
N GLU A 155 -11.67 4.96 -1.62
CA GLU A 155 -13.11 4.63 -1.74
C GLU A 155 -13.50 3.42 -0.88
N GLN A 156 -12.57 2.50 -0.65
CA GLN A 156 -12.73 1.35 0.26
C GLN A 156 -12.35 1.69 1.72
N GLY A 157 -12.24 2.98 2.06
CA GLY A 157 -11.98 3.46 3.42
C GLY A 157 -10.51 3.42 3.86
N TRP A 158 -9.58 3.09 2.97
CA TRP A 158 -8.15 3.09 3.30
C TRP A 158 -7.62 4.52 3.34
N ARG A 159 -6.91 4.87 4.41
CA ARG A 159 -6.26 6.17 4.58
C ARG A 159 -4.79 5.97 4.98
N PRO A 160 -3.90 6.91 4.66
CA PRO A 160 -2.50 6.79 5.07
C PRO A 160 -2.39 6.72 6.59
N CYS A 161 -1.54 5.81 7.08
CA CYS A 161 -1.21 5.72 8.50
C CYS A 161 -0.46 7.01 8.93
N PRO A 162 -0.83 7.66 10.03
CA PRO A 162 -0.15 8.87 10.50
C PRO A 162 1.28 8.63 10.99
N VAL A 163 1.65 7.36 11.24
CA VAL A 163 2.99 6.98 11.73
C VAL A 163 3.94 6.65 10.58
N CYS A 164 3.55 5.72 9.70
CA CYS A 164 4.42 5.22 8.62
C CYS A 164 4.01 5.68 7.22
N GLY A 165 2.88 6.36 7.05
CA GLY A 165 2.37 6.81 5.75
C GLY A 165 1.69 5.72 4.91
N GLU A 166 1.89 4.44 5.24
CA GLU A 166 1.32 3.33 4.47
C GLU A 166 -0.22 3.32 4.52
N PRO A 167 -0.91 3.05 3.40
CA PRO A 167 -2.36 2.93 3.39
C PRO A 167 -2.84 1.80 4.32
N SER A 168 -3.83 2.09 5.16
CA SER A 168 -4.48 1.10 6.03
C SER A 168 -5.96 1.39 6.22
N GLN A 169 -6.75 0.41 6.61
CA GLN A 169 -8.15 0.60 7.02
C GLN A 169 -8.29 1.10 8.46
N GLU A 170 -7.23 0.98 9.26
CA GLU A 170 -7.17 1.41 10.66
C GLU A 170 -6.08 2.48 10.83
N GLN A 171 -6.32 3.45 11.71
CA GLN A 171 -5.42 4.58 11.95
C GLN A 171 -5.16 4.74 13.45
N PRO A 172 -3.92 4.52 13.93
CA PRO A 172 -2.77 4.00 13.19
C PRO A 172 -3.01 2.58 12.65
N CYS A 173 -2.22 2.16 11.65
CA CYS A 173 -2.31 0.78 11.17
C CYS A 173 -1.93 -0.20 12.30
N ARG A 174 -2.48 -1.42 12.28
CA ARG A 174 -2.26 -2.41 13.34
C ARG A 174 -0.79 -2.65 13.70
N ALA A 175 0.10 -2.66 12.71
CA ALA A 175 1.54 -2.81 12.94
C ALA A 175 2.11 -1.63 13.76
N CYS A 176 1.84 -0.39 13.32
CA CYS A 176 2.25 0.81 14.05
C CYS A 176 1.59 0.91 15.42
N ALA A 177 0.32 0.50 15.58
CA ALA A 177 -0.34 0.48 16.88
C ALA A 177 0.43 -0.38 17.90
N LEU A 178 0.89 -1.58 17.50
CA LEU A 178 1.73 -2.43 18.34
C LEU A 178 3.10 -1.79 18.62
N THR A 179 3.74 -1.18 17.62
CA THR A 179 5.04 -0.52 17.80
C THR A 179 4.95 0.68 18.75
N LEU A 180 3.86 1.44 18.72
CA LEU A 180 3.62 2.57 19.64
C LEU A 180 3.50 2.13 21.10
N GLU A 181 3.11 0.88 21.35
CA GLU A 181 3.01 0.34 22.71
C GLU A 181 4.38 -0.03 23.31
N ASP A 182 5.39 -0.26 22.47
CA ASP A 182 6.74 -0.71 22.87
C ASP A 182 7.41 0.29 23.85
N PRO A 183 7.81 -0.15 25.06
CA PRO A 183 8.52 0.68 26.03
C PRO A 183 9.84 1.29 25.52
N ASN A 184 10.56 0.62 24.62
CA ASN A 184 11.78 1.14 24.00
C ASN A 184 11.49 2.31 23.08
N VAL A 185 10.43 2.21 22.28
CA VAL A 185 9.94 3.29 21.41
C VAL A 185 9.52 4.49 22.25
N LYS A 186 8.77 4.28 23.33
CA LYS A 186 8.37 5.36 24.26
C LYS A 186 9.59 6.03 24.93
N ARG A 187 10.61 5.26 25.31
CA ARG A 187 11.87 5.81 25.86
C ARG A 187 12.63 6.60 24.81
N ALA A 188 12.72 6.10 23.58
CA ALA A 188 13.36 6.79 22.48
C ALA A 188 12.64 8.11 22.13
N ALA A 189 11.31 8.12 22.09
CA ALA A 189 10.51 9.33 21.88
C ALA A 189 10.87 10.44 22.88
N ARG A 190 10.91 10.11 24.18
CA ARG A 190 11.33 11.07 25.23
C ARG A 190 12.76 11.55 25.07
N LYS A 191 13.65 10.70 24.55
CA LYS A 191 15.05 11.04 24.31
C LYS A 191 15.18 12.03 23.15
N ILE A 192 14.50 11.80 22.03
CA ILE A 192 14.56 12.70 20.87
C ILE A 192 13.83 14.03 21.10
N VAL A 193 12.91 14.12 22.06
CA VAL A 193 12.39 15.42 22.52
C VAL A 193 13.50 16.28 23.14
N ARG A 194 14.50 15.66 23.78
CA ARG A 194 15.65 16.37 24.39
C ARG A 194 16.82 16.52 23.43
N GLU A 195 17.04 15.51 22.59
CA GLU A 195 18.16 15.40 21.64
C GLU A 195 17.61 15.11 20.22
N PRO A 196 16.90 16.06 19.57
CA PRO A 196 16.16 15.79 18.32
C PRO A 196 17.04 15.44 17.12
N GLU A 197 18.30 15.90 17.11
CA GLU A 197 19.26 15.59 16.04
C GLU A 197 19.67 14.11 16.02
N ARG A 198 19.38 13.36 17.09
CA ARG A 198 19.65 11.92 17.18
C ARG A 198 18.54 11.05 16.59
N LEU A 199 17.52 11.64 15.97
CA LEU A 199 16.43 10.89 15.34
C LEU A 199 16.96 9.82 14.38
N GLY A 200 17.93 10.16 13.52
CA GLY A 200 18.49 9.24 12.54
C GLY A 200 19.35 8.11 13.13
N GLU A 201 19.73 8.18 14.42
CA GLU A 201 20.43 7.07 15.09
C GLU A 201 19.46 5.94 15.50
N LEU A 202 18.15 6.21 15.53
CA LEU A 202 17.16 5.24 16.00
C LEU A 202 16.97 4.09 15.01
N GLU A 203 17.13 4.31 13.70
CA GLU A 203 17.05 3.27 12.67
C GLU A 203 17.95 2.07 13.00
N GLY A 204 19.19 2.33 13.44
CA GLY A 204 20.15 1.26 13.79
C GLY A 204 19.79 0.45 15.03
N THR A 205 18.87 0.93 15.88
CA THR A 205 18.51 0.28 17.16
C THR A 205 17.07 -0.23 17.20
N LEU A 206 16.14 0.46 16.55
CA LEU A 206 14.70 0.18 16.57
C LEU A 206 14.14 -0.10 15.15
N GLY A 207 14.95 0.05 14.10
CA GLY A 207 14.51 -0.02 12.70
C GLY A 207 13.62 1.16 12.29
N ASP A 208 13.26 1.19 11.01
CA ASP A 208 12.41 2.24 10.42
C ASP A 208 11.08 2.40 11.14
N SER A 209 10.43 1.28 11.46
CA SER A 209 9.12 1.28 12.13
C SER A 209 9.22 1.89 13.53
N GLY A 210 10.27 1.56 14.28
CA GLY A 210 10.50 2.09 15.62
C GLY A 210 10.92 3.55 15.63
N GLN A 211 11.75 3.98 14.67
CA GLN A 211 12.10 5.39 14.47
C GLN A 211 10.86 6.24 14.14
N ASN A 212 10.04 5.78 13.18
CA ASN A 212 8.80 6.48 12.80
C ASN A 212 7.81 6.58 13.97
N ALA A 213 7.65 5.50 14.74
CA ALA A 213 6.79 5.50 15.93
C ALA A 213 7.33 6.42 17.04
N ALA A 214 8.65 6.42 17.29
CA ALA A 214 9.26 7.30 18.28
C ALA A 214 9.10 8.77 17.90
N LYS A 215 9.33 9.11 16.62
CA LYS A 215 9.08 10.44 16.05
C LYS A 215 7.62 10.86 16.22
N PHE A 216 6.68 9.98 15.88
CA PHE A 216 5.25 10.24 16.00
C PHE A 216 4.86 10.60 17.44
N LEU A 217 5.25 9.79 18.43
CA LEU A 217 5.00 10.06 19.85
C LEU A 217 5.66 11.35 20.35
N ALA A 218 6.89 11.63 19.89
CA ALA A 218 7.59 12.86 20.24
C ALA A 218 6.86 14.10 19.70
N LEU A 219 6.34 14.04 18.47
CA LEU A 219 5.57 15.12 17.87
C LEU A 219 4.22 15.31 18.56
N GLU A 220 3.52 14.26 18.97
CA GLU A 220 2.30 14.38 19.78
C GLU A 220 2.60 15.09 21.11
N GLN A 221 3.61 14.62 21.84
CA GLN A 221 4.02 15.22 23.12
C GLN A 221 4.38 16.71 22.96
N LEU A 222 5.16 17.05 21.93
CA LEU A 222 5.55 18.43 21.65
C LEU A 222 4.35 19.28 21.25
N THR A 223 3.39 18.73 20.51
CA THR A 223 2.17 19.46 20.14
C THR A 223 1.38 19.87 21.39
N ASP A 224 1.16 18.94 22.32
CA ASP A 224 0.47 19.22 23.59
C ASP A 224 1.21 20.29 24.42
N GLN A 225 2.54 20.17 24.50
CA GLN A 225 3.39 21.12 25.22
C GLN A 225 3.33 22.51 24.59
N LEU A 226 3.40 22.61 23.26
CA LEU A 226 3.33 23.87 22.54
C LEU A 226 1.95 24.55 22.70
N ASP A 227 0.87 23.77 22.63
CA ASP A 227 -0.49 24.30 22.83
C ASP A 227 -0.68 24.87 24.23
N LEU A 228 -0.18 24.17 25.26
CA LEU A 228 -0.22 24.66 26.64
C LEU A 228 0.57 25.98 26.79
N LEU A 229 1.81 26.02 26.28
CA LEU A 229 2.65 27.20 26.35
C LEU A 229 2.07 28.39 25.59
N ALA A 230 1.41 28.15 24.45
CA ALA A 230 0.74 29.19 23.70
C ALA A 230 -0.40 29.82 24.51
N VAL A 231 -1.17 29.02 25.25
CA VAL A 231 -2.21 29.51 26.16
C VAL A 231 -1.61 30.35 27.30
N GLU A 232 -0.53 29.88 27.92
CA GLU A 232 0.14 30.61 29.01
C GLU A 232 0.79 31.92 28.54
N CYS A 233 1.31 31.97 27.30
CA CYS A 233 1.78 33.21 26.69
C CYS A 233 0.66 34.26 26.60
N VAL A 234 -0.55 33.85 26.19
CA VAL A 234 -1.70 34.76 26.07
C VAL A 234 -2.18 35.21 27.44
N ARG A 235 -2.28 34.29 28.41
CA ARG A 235 -2.73 34.61 29.78
C ARG A 235 -1.76 35.51 30.54
N GLY A 236 -0.46 35.26 30.39
CA GLY A 236 0.61 36.02 31.02
C GLY A 236 0.93 37.35 30.32
N GLY A 237 0.10 37.81 29.38
CA GLY A 237 0.31 39.07 28.66
C GLY A 237 1.60 39.10 27.82
N GLY A 238 2.08 37.94 27.36
CA GLY A 238 3.30 37.84 26.56
C GLY A 238 4.60 37.90 27.37
N ALA A 239 4.57 37.53 28.67
CA ALA A 239 5.78 37.46 29.49
C ALA A 239 6.93 36.72 28.76
N ALA A 240 8.09 37.37 28.71
CA ALA A 240 9.21 36.97 27.85
C ALA A 240 9.65 35.51 28.06
N GLU A 241 9.58 35.03 29.30
CA GLU A 241 9.98 33.67 29.68
C GLU A 241 9.14 32.59 28.98
N TYR A 242 7.81 32.75 28.93
CA TYR A 242 6.93 31.78 28.25
C TYR A 242 7.13 31.82 26.74
N VAL A 243 7.31 33.01 26.17
CA VAL A 243 7.55 33.18 24.72
C VAL A 243 8.89 32.56 24.32
N ASP A 244 9.93 32.72 25.13
CA ASP A 244 11.24 32.14 24.87
C ASP A 244 11.22 30.62 25.01
N PHE A 245 10.53 30.09 26.02
CA PHE A 245 10.36 28.63 26.13
C PHE A 245 9.53 28.06 24.98
N LEU A 246 8.47 28.75 24.56
CA LEU A 246 7.68 28.40 23.37
C LEU A 246 8.55 28.37 22.11
N ARG A 247 9.44 29.37 21.92
CA ARG A 247 10.39 29.39 20.79
C ARG A 247 11.34 28.20 20.81
N ILE A 248 11.89 27.85 21.97
CA ILE A 248 12.81 26.71 22.11
C ILE A 248 12.09 25.41 21.72
N GLN A 249 10.91 25.15 22.28
CA GLN A 249 10.15 23.94 21.99
C GLN A 249 9.67 23.89 20.54
N ALA A 250 9.31 25.04 19.96
CA ALA A 250 8.90 25.11 18.56
C ALA A 250 10.03 24.71 17.61
N ARG A 251 11.29 25.04 17.94
CA ARG A 251 12.45 24.60 17.16
C ARG A 251 12.67 23.10 17.24
N VAL A 252 12.47 22.49 18.41
CA VAL A 252 12.53 21.03 18.58
C VAL A 252 11.46 20.35 17.72
N TYR A 253 10.21 20.83 17.80
CA TYR A 253 9.11 20.33 16.97
C TYR A 253 9.45 20.43 15.48
N LEU A 254 9.93 21.59 15.01
CA LEU A 254 10.26 21.80 13.60
C LEU A 254 11.43 20.93 13.13
N CYS A 255 12.43 20.71 13.99
CA CYS A 255 13.55 19.82 13.71
C CYS A 255 13.05 18.40 13.41
N LEU A 256 12.19 17.86 14.27
CA LEU A 256 11.62 16.52 14.07
C LEU A 256 10.63 16.51 12.90
N HIS A 257 9.73 17.49 12.80
CA HIS A 257 8.68 17.51 11.78
C HIS A 257 9.24 17.63 10.36
N LEU A 258 10.24 18.49 10.17
CA LEU A 258 10.89 18.74 8.88
C LEU A 258 12.14 17.87 8.65
N GLU A 259 12.51 17.04 9.63
CA GLU A 259 13.71 16.18 9.64
C GLU A 259 14.98 16.93 9.22
N LYS A 260 15.21 18.10 9.82
CA LYS A 260 16.39 18.92 9.54
C LYS A 260 17.01 19.50 10.81
N PRO A 261 18.34 19.72 10.86
CA PRO A 261 19.02 20.20 12.05
C PRO A 261 18.47 21.54 12.55
N ILE A 262 18.49 21.74 13.88
CA ILE A 262 17.96 22.98 14.50
C ILE A 262 18.68 24.23 13.98
N ALA A 263 19.97 24.10 13.65
CA ALA A 263 20.79 25.15 13.07
C ALA A 263 20.36 25.56 11.65
N SER A 264 19.68 24.67 10.92
CA SER A 264 19.22 24.91 9.54
C SER A 264 17.81 25.53 9.45
N LEU A 265 17.10 25.63 10.58
CA LEU A 265 15.74 26.17 10.64
C LEU A 265 15.74 27.67 10.28
N ARG A 266 14.78 28.05 9.43
CA ARG A 266 14.55 29.42 8.96
C ARG A 266 13.22 29.93 9.48
N LYS A 267 13.06 31.25 9.45
CA LYS A 267 11.82 31.94 9.84
C LYS A 267 10.58 31.49 9.04
N ALA A 268 10.76 31.06 7.78
CA ALA A 268 9.69 30.52 6.95
C ALA A 268 9.12 29.20 7.49
N ASP A 269 9.92 28.42 8.23
CA ASP A 269 9.51 27.10 8.74
C ASP A 269 8.41 27.19 9.80
N LEU A 270 8.21 28.36 10.42
CA LEU A 270 7.14 28.61 11.38
C LEU A 270 5.74 28.31 10.80
N GLN A 271 5.58 28.29 9.47
CA GLN A 271 4.33 27.90 8.81
C GLN A 271 3.91 26.45 9.10
N HIS A 272 4.85 25.59 9.50
CA HIS A 272 4.62 24.17 9.80
C HIS A 272 4.26 23.90 11.28
N LEU A 273 4.25 24.94 12.13
CA LEU A 273 3.83 24.81 13.53
C LEU A 273 2.31 24.64 13.65
N PRO A 274 1.83 24.02 14.74
CA PRO A 274 0.42 24.07 15.11
C PRO A 274 -0.10 25.51 15.20
N GLU A 275 -1.39 25.68 14.97
CA GLU A 275 -1.98 27.01 14.73
C GLU A 275 -1.76 28.00 15.88
N LYS A 276 -2.06 27.60 17.13
CA LYS A 276 -1.96 28.51 18.29
C LYS A 276 -0.51 28.94 18.56
N PRO A 277 0.49 28.02 18.67
CA PRO A 277 1.90 28.41 18.77
C PRO A 277 2.35 29.34 17.65
N ARG A 278 1.94 29.07 16.41
CA ARG A 278 2.28 29.88 15.25
C ARG A 278 1.73 31.29 15.37
N GLN A 279 0.48 31.46 15.80
CA GLN A 279 -0.12 32.78 16.01
C GLN A 279 0.64 33.57 17.07
N VAL A 280 0.92 33.00 18.24
CA VAL A 280 1.66 33.66 19.32
C VAL A 280 3.06 34.11 18.85
N LEU A 281 3.80 33.22 18.18
CA LEU A 281 5.17 33.52 17.73
C LEU A 281 5.23 34.50 16.54
N THR A 282 4.11 34.72 15.84
CA THR A 282 4.02 35.67 14.72
C THR A 282 3.38 37.00 15.12
N ALA A 283 2.55 37.02 16.16
CA ALA A 283 1.84 38.22 16.65
C ALA A 283 2.78 39.26 17.28
N GLY A 284 3.88 38.85 17.91
CA GLY A 284 4.90 39.77 18.46
C GLY A 284 5.70 40.59 17.43
N ARG A 285 5.19 40.72 16.19
CA ARG A 285 5.76 41.54 15.11
C ARG A 285 5.01 42.86 14.87
N GLY A 286 3.93 43.14 15.62
CA GLY A 286 3.06 44.30 15.39
C GLY A 286 3.45 45.61 16.06
N GLU A 287 4.41 45.63 17.00
CA GLU A 287 4.62 46.82 17.87
C GLU A 287 6.00 47.50 17.77
N ASN A 288 6.81 47.18 16.75
CA ASN A 288 8.05 47.93 16.48
C ASN A 288 8.15 48.31 14.99
N GLY A 289 7.29 49.24 14.58
CA GLY A 289 7.37 49.99 13.33
C GLY A 289 7.35 51.48 13.63
#